data_AF-A0A3P6CD63-F1
#
_entry.id   AF-A0A3P6CD63-F1
#
_cell.length_a   1.000
_cell.length_b   1.000
_cell.length_c   1.000
_cell.angle_alpha   90.00
_cell.angle_beta   90.00
_cell.angle_gamma   90.00
#
_symmetry.space_group_name_H-M   'P 1'
#
loop_
_entity.id
_entity.type
_entity.pdbx_description
1 polymer ?
#
loop_
_entity_poly.entity_id
_entity_poly.type
_entity_poly.pdbx_seq_one_letter_code
_entity_poly.pdbx_strand_id
1 'polypeptide(L)'
;TPPVTHQEKEESIVDEAKKTTPPSAIDLALNSVVKVFTVSSKPRLFQPWQISMQNECSGSGFLISGKKIITNAHVVDNHTSVKVQKHGSATKYKAKVRMIGHECDLAILEVDNDEFWEE
;
A
#
# COMPACT_ATOMS: atom_id res chain seq x y z
N THR A 1 18.18 -15.60 43.85
CA THR A 1 18.33 -14.28 43.20
C THR A 1 18.10 -14.45 41.71
N PRO A 2 16.96 -14.04 41.14
CA PRO A 2 16.89 -13.87 39.69
C PRO A 2 17.40 -12.47 39.33
N PRO A 3 18.31 -12.33 38.35
CA PRO A 3 18.61 -11.05 37.72
C PRO A 3 17.66 -10.81 36.52
N VAL A 4 17.74 -9.60 35.95
CA VAL A 4 17.10 -9.12 34.72
C VAL A 4 15.72 -8.47 34.90
N THR A 5 15.72 -7.20 35.33
CA THR A 5 14.56 -6.27 35.18
C THR A 5 14.99 -4.96 34.49
N HIS A 6 16.12 -4.95 33.78
CA HIS A 6 16.62 -3.72 33.15
C HIS A 6 16.19 -3.56 31.69
N GLN A 7 15.83 -4.64 30.96
CA GLN A 7 15.52 -4.56 29.52
C GLN A 7 14.07 -4.18 29.20
N GLU A 8 13.06 -4.76 29.87
CA GLU A 8 11.64 -4.40 29.64
C GLU A 8 11.32 -2.93 29.98
N LYS A 9 12.10 -2.34 30.89
CA LYS A 9 11.91 -0.95 31.29
C LYS A 9 12.47 0.02 30.24
N GLU A 10 13.49 -0.36 29.47
CA GLU A 10 14.01 0.47 28.38
C GLU A 10 13.10 0.44 27.15
N GLU A 11 12.53 -0.71 26.79
CA GLU A 11 11.56 -0.84 25.68
C GLU A 11 10.27 -0.03 25.93
N SER A 12 9.76 -0.03 27.16
CA SER A 12 8.58 0.77 27.51
C SER A 12 8.84 2.29 27.50
N ILE A 13 10.06 2.73 27.84
CA ILE A 13 10.43 4.15 27.81
C ILE A 13 10.65 4.66 26.37
N VAL A 14 11.17 3.83 25.46
CA VAL A 14 11.36 4.24 24.06
C VAL A 14 10.03 4.35 23.29
N ASP A 15 9.04 3.52 23.61
CA ASP A 15 7.69 3.61 23.03
C ASP A 15 6.92 4.82 23.57
N GLU A 16 7.11 5.16 24.84
CA GLU A 16 6.46 6.33 25.46
C GLU A 16 7.12 7.66 25.03
N ALA A 17 8.45 7.67 24.81
CA ALA A 17 9.18 8.83 24.29
C ALA A 17 8.91 9.13 22.81
N LYS A 18 8.51 8.13 22.01
CA LYS A 18 8.04 8.34 20.62
C LYS A 18 6.72 9.11 20.54
N LYS A 19 5.96 9.16 21.62
CA LYS A 19 4.60 9.76 21.65
C LYS A 19 4.58 11.27 21.89
N THR A 20 5.73 11.90 22.18
CA THR A 20 5.79 13.30 22.66
C THR A 20 6.34 14.32 21.66
N THR A 21 6.83 13.90 20.50
CA THR A 21 7.29 14.83 19.44
C THR A 21 6.22 14.91 18.36
N PRO A 22 5.78 16.11 17.92
CA PRO A 22 4.87 16.20 16.79
C PRO A 22 5.51 15.47 15.60
N PRO A 23 4.74 14.65 14.87
CA PRO A 23 5.29 13.89 13.74
C PRO A 23 5.95 14.86 12.78
N SER A 24 7.18 14.55 12.37
CA SER A 24 7.89 15.42 11.45
C SER A 24 7.12 15.48 10.14
N ALA A 25 7.26 16.58 9.38
CA ALA A 25 6.61 16.69 8.06
C ALA A 25 7.00 15.53 7.12
N ILE A 26 8.19 14.95 7.34
CA ILE A 26 8.69 13.79 6.61
C ILE A 26 7.90 12.53 6.99
N ASP A 27 7.66 12.30 8.28
CA ASP A 27 6.89 11.13 8.76
C ASP A 27 5.45 11.17 8.24
N LEU A 28 4.82 12.35 8.27
CA LEU A 28 3.48 12.54 7.70
C LEU A 28 3.45 12.26 6.20
N ALA A 29 4.47 12.72 5.47
CA ALA A 29 4.59 12.44 4.04
C ALA A 29 4.77 10.94 3.76
N LEU A 30 5.63 10.26 4.53
CA LEU A 30 5.88 8.82 4.38
C LEU A 30 4.64 7.98 4.68
N ASN A 31 3.85 8.34 5.70
CA ASN A 31 2.60 7.66 6.04
C ASN A 31 1.54 7.80 4.94
N SER A 32 1.63 8.82 4.09
CA SER A 32 0.75 9.01 2.91
C SER A 32 1.14 8.15 1.71
N VAL A 33 2.35 7.57 1.69
CA VAL A 33 2.82 6.72 0.60
C VAL A 33 2.51 5.24 0.87
N VAL A 34 2.04 4.56 -0.17
CA VAL A 34 1.78 3.12 -0.14
C VAL A 34 2.54 2.41 -1.25
N LYS A 35 2.90 1.16 -0.98
CA LYS A 35 3.38 0.24 -2.01
C LYS A 35 2.20 -0.49 -2.61
N VAL A 36 2.07 -0.47 -3.93
CA VAL A 36 1.05 -1.17 -4.69
C VAL A 36 1.64 -2.46 -5.23
N PHE A 37 0.93 -3.57 -5.07
CA PHE A 37 1.26 -4.87 -5.63
C PHE A 37 0.15 -5.29 -6.58
N THR A 38 0.50 -5.57 -7.82
CA THR A 38 -0.44 -5.98 -8.85
C THR A 38 -0.04 -7.32 -9.39
N VAL A 39 -1.01 -8.22 -9.48
CA VAL A 39 -0.93 -9.41 -10.34
C VAL A 39 -1.68 -9.06 -11.61
N SER A 40 -1.07 -9.28 -12.78
CA SER A 40 -1.66 -8.95 -14.08
C SER A 40 -1.53 -10.11 -15.07
N SER A 41 -2.50 -10.21 -15.97
CA SER A 41 -2.52 -11.21 -17.05
C SER A 41 -3.05 -10.57 -18.33
N LYS A 42 -2.20 -10.49 -19.35
CA LYS A 42 -2.56 -9.89 -20.63
C LYS A 42 -3.16 -10.92 -21.60
N PRO A 43 -4.25 -10.60 -22.31
CA PRO A 43 -4.75 -11.46 -23.38
C PRO A 43 -3.76 -11.51 -24.55
N ARG A 44 -3.64 -12.66 -25.22
CA ARG A 44 -2.77 -12.79 -26.40
C ARG A 44 -3.48 -12.22 -27.63
N LEU A 45 -2.91 -11.18 -28.26
CA LEU A 45 -3.54 -10.50 -29.40
C LEU A 45 -3.77 -11.44 -30.62
N PHE A 46 -2.82 -12.34 -30.88
CA PHE A 46 -2.92 -13.30 -32.00
C PHE A 46 -3.74 -14.56 -31.67
N GLN A 47 -4.08 -14.78 -30.39
CA GLN A 47 -4.83 -15.94 -29.90
C GLN A 47 -5.75 -15.48 -28.75
N PRO A 48 -6.84 -14.73 -29.04
CA PRO A 48 -7.62 -14.03 -28.02
C PRO A 48 -8.34 -14.94 -27.01
N TRP A 49 -8.54 -16.22 -27.35
CA TRP A 49 -9.04 -17.25 -26.42
C TRP A 49 -8.00 -17.72 -25.39
N GLN A 50 -6.76 -17.24 -25.48
CA GLN A 50 -5.67 -17.55 -24.54
C GLN A 50 -5.26 -16.33 -23.72
N ILE A 51 -5.11 -16.55 -22.42
CA ILE A 51 -4.57 -15.57 -21.47
C ILE A 51 -3.07 -15.87 -21.24
N SER A 52 -2.26 -14.83 -21.15
CA SER A 52 -0.83 -14.94 -20.84
C SER A 52 -0.60 -15.33 -19.38
N MET A 53 0.60 -15.85 -19.08
CA MET A 53 0.99 -16.15 -17.71
C MET A 53 0.83 -14.92 -16.81
N GLN A 54 0.43 -15.16 -15.56
CA GLN A 54 0.34 -14.13 -14.55
C GLN A 54 1.73 -13.58 -14.24
N ASN A 55 1.84 -12.26 -14.22
CA ASN A 55 3.05 -11.56 -13.80
C ASN A 55 2.73 -10.70 -12.58
N GLU A 56 3.69 -10.63 -11.66
CA GLU A 56 3.62 -9.75 -10.50
C GLU A 56 4.46 -8.50 -10.76
N CYS A 57 3.89 -7.34 -10.47
CA CYS A 57 4.61 -6.08 -10.48
C CYS A 57 4.31 -5.30 -9.20
N SER A 58 5.22 -4.39 -8.86
CA SER A 58 5.03 -3.46 -7.76
C SER A 58 5.19 -2.03 -8.23
N GLY A 59 4.38 -1.13 -7.69
CA GLY A 59 4.46 0.30 -7.90
C GLY A 59 4.28 1.07 -6.59
N SER A 60 4.14 2.38 -6.71
CA SER A 60 3.86 3.27 -5.59
C SER A 60 2.50 3.95 -5.79
N GLY A 61 1.90 4.36 -4.70
CA GLY A 61 0.68 5.17 -4.71
C GLY A 61 0.66 6.12 -3.52
N PHE A 62 -0.25 7.08 -3.58
CA PHE A 62 -0.42 8.10 -2.55
C PHE A 62 -1.86 8.16 -2.10
N LEU A 63 -2.07 8.34 -0.79
CA LEU A 63 -3.39 8.58 -0.25
C LEU A 63 -3.87 9.97 -0.67
N ILE A 64 -5.11 10.04 -1.15
CA ILE A 64 -5.80 11.28 -1.50
C ILE A 64 -7.10 11.39 -0.70
N SER A 65 -7.66 12.60 -0.66
CA SER A 65 -8.90 12.87 0.06
C SER A 65 -10.04 11.92 -0.37
N GLY A 66 -10.86 11.52 0.60
CA GLY A 66 -12.04 10.68 0.35
C GLY A 66 -11.74 9.18 0.30
N LYS A 67 -10.82 8.68 1.16
CA LYS A 67 -10.45 7.26 1.29
C LYS A 67 -10.08 6.61 -0.05
N LYS A 68 -9.23 7.29 -0.82
CA LYS A 68 -8.77 6.85 -2.14
C LYS A 68 -7.26 6.88 -2.23
N ILE A 69 -6.72 6.10 -3.16
CA ILE A 69 -5.31 6.05 -3.48
C ILE A 69 -5.15 6.38 -4.95
N ILE A 70 -4.20 7.25 -5.29
CA ILE A 70 -3.81 7.50 -6.68
C ILE A 70 -2.51 6.77 -7.01
N THR A 71 -2.43 6.17 -8.19
CA THR A 71 -1.25 5.50 -8.74
C THR A 71 -1.22 5.67 -10.25
N ASN A 72 -0.22 5.10 -10.92
CA ASN A 72 -0.18 5.10 -12.38
C ASN A 72 -1.09 4.02 -12.98
N ALA A 73 -1.68 4.30 -14.14
CA ALA A 73 -2.54 3.34 -14.84
C ALA A 73 -1.77 2.07 -15.22
N HIS A 74 -0.53 2.21 -15.70
CA HIS A 74 0.29 1.06 -16.09
C HIS A 74 0.62 0.12 -14.92
N VAL A 75 0.58 0.60 -13.67
CA VAL A 75 0.82 -0.23 -12.47
C VAL A 75 -0.31 -1.22 -12.25
N VAL A 76 -1.54 -0.88 -12.69
CA VAL A 76 -2.75 -1.70 -12.52
C VAL A 76 -3.34 -2.18 -13.85
N ASP A 77 -2.56 -2.11 -14.92
CA ASP A 77 -2.97 -2.55 -16.25
C ASP A 77 -3.19 -4.06 -16.29
N ASN A 78 -4.28 -4.50 -16.92
CA ASN A 78 -4.71 -5.90 -16.98
C ASN A 78 -4.66 -6.64 -15.62
N HIS A 79 -4.93 -5.93 -14.52
CA HIS A 79 -4.85 -6.51 -13.18
C HIS A 79 -5.88 -7.64 -13.00
N THR A 80 -5.46 -8.71 -12.35
CA THR A 80 -6.34 -9.77 -11.81
C THR A 80 -6.53 -9.59 -10.31
N SER A 81 -5.55 -9.01 -9.63
CA SER A 81 -5.59 -8.72 -8.19
C SER A 81 -4.68 -7.56 -7.85
N VAL A 82 -5.16 -6.63 -7.03
CA VAL A 82 -4.38 -5.49 -6.52
C VAL A 82 -4.38 -5.51 -5.00
N LYS A 83 -3.20 -5.31 -4.42
CA LYS A 83 -3.00 -5.17 -2.97
C LYS A 83 -2.18 -3.92 -2.68
N VAL A 84 -2.39 -3.32 -1.53
CA VAL A 84 -1.64 -2.14 -1.07
C VAL A 84 -1.07 -2.38 0.32
N GLN A 85 0.06 -1.76 0.59
CA GLN A 85 0.77 -1.84 1.86
C GLN A 85 1.17 -0.43 2.30
N LYS A 86 0.80 -0.05 3.53
CA LYS A 86 1.23 1.21 4.14
C LYS A 86 2.72 1.19 4.46
N HIS A 87 3.33 2.37 4.48
CA HIS A 87 4.65 2.55 5.08
C HIS A 87 4.66 2.04 6.53
N GLY A 88 5.70 1.30 6.91
CA GLY A 88 5.85 0.74 8.27
C GLY A 88 4.94 -0.46 8.62
N SER A 89 3.96 -0.81 7.79
CA SER A 89 3.08 -1.97 8.05
C SER A 89 3.49 -3.20 7.22
N ALA A 90 3.48 -4.38 7.85
CA ALA A 90 3.67 -5.65 7.15
C ALA A 90 2.39 -6.14 6.43
N THR A 91 1.24 -5.55 6.76
CA THR A 91 -0.07 -6.02 6.29
C THR A 91 -0.35 -5.53 4.87
N LYS A 92 -0.81 -6.45 4.02
CA LYS A 92 -1.27 -6.16 2.66
C LYS A 92 -2.79 -6.17 2.61
N TYR A 93 -3.38 -5.06 2.21
CA TYR A 93 -4.82 -4.89 2.08
C TYR A 93 -5.23 -5.08 0.63
N LYS A 94 -6.38 -5.73 0.40
CA LYS A 94 -6.94 -5.86 -0.95
C LYS A 94 -7.48 -4.50 -1.40
N ALA A 95 -7.06 -4.06 -2.58
CA ALA A 95 -7.56 -2.84 -3.20
C ALA A 95 -8.38 -3.18 -4.45
N LYS A 96 -9.38 -2.33 -4.73
CA LYS A 96 -10.18 -2.36 -5.95
C LYS A 96 -9.78 -1.19 -6.83
N VAL A 97 -9.64 -1.42 -8.12
CA VAL A 97 -9.43 -0.34 -9.09
C VAL A 97 -10.78 0.31 -9.38
N ARG A 98 -10.93 1.59 -9.03
CA ARG A 98 -12.17 2.33 -9.21
C ARG A 98 -12.27 2.94 -10.60
N MET A 99 -11.18 3.54 -11.07
CA MET A 99 -11.09 4.17 -12.38
C MET A 99 -9.66 4.08 -12.93
N ILE A 100 -9.54 4.02 -14.25
CA ILE A 100 -8.27 4.03 -14.97
C ILE A 100 -8.38 5.04 -16.12
N GLY A 101 -7.45 5.97 -16.18
CA GLY A 101 -7.24 6.89 -17.30
C GLY A 101 -5.93 6.55 -17.99
N HIS A 102 -5.98 5.73 -19.04
CA HIS A 102 -4.78 5.30 -19.77
C HIS A 102 -4.06 6.45 -20.47
N GLU A 103 -4.79 7.45 -20.98
CA GLU A 103 -4.20 8.58 -21.71
C GLU A 103 -3.34 9.48 -20.82
N CYS A 104 -3.72 9.66 -19.55
CA CYS A 104 -2.97 10.42 -18.56
C CYS A 104 -2.09 9.54 -17.65
N ASP A 105 -2.09 8.23 -17.89
CA ASP A 105 -1.42 7.21 -17.07
C ASP A 105 -1.76 7.28 -15.57
N LEU A 106 -3.03 7.49 -15.22
CA LEU A 106 -3.48 7.56 -13.83
C LEU A 106 -4.55 6.52 -13.50
N ALA A 107 -4.55 6.03 -12.26
CA ALA A 107 -5.59 5.17 -11.73
C ALA A 107 -5.93 5.53 -10.28
N ILE A 108 -7.20 5.31 -9.92
CA ILE A 108 -7.71 5.49 -8.57
C ILE A 108 -8.05 4.11 -7.98
N LEU A 109 -7.56 3.84 -6.78
CA LEU A 109 -7.84 2.64 -6.01
C LEU A 109 -8.66 2.96 -4.76
N GLU A 110 -9.49 2.01 -4.36
CA GLU A 110 -10.29 2.04 -3.13
C GLU A 110 -9.96 0.79 -2.30
N VAL A 111 -9.89 0.95 -0.97
CA VAL A 111 -9.68 -0.15 -0.01
C VAL A 111 -10.91 -0.21 0.88
N ASP A 112 -11.62 -1.35 0.85
CA ASP A 112 -12.86 -1.52 1.61
C ASP A 112 -12.62 -1.73 3.12
N ASN A 113 -11.43 -2.21 3.52
CA ASN A 113 -11.14 -2.45 4.93
C ASN A 113 -10.89 -1.10 5.65
N ASP A 114 -11.76 -0.75 6.59
CA ASP A 114 -11.64 0.48 7.38
C ASP A 114 -10.38 0.53 8.24
N GLU A 115 -9.85 -0.62 8.68
CA GLU A 115 -8.58 -0.71 9.41
C GLU A 115 -7.40 -0.12 8.59
N PHE A 116 -7.51 -0.14 7.26
CA PHE A 116 -6.53 0.54 6.42
C PHE A 116 -6.62 2.06 6.51
N TRP A 117 -7.74 2.64 6.90
CA TRP A 117 -7.91 4.10 7.01
C TRP A 117 -7.76 4.61 8.43
N GLU A 118 -7.87 3.73 9.42
CA GLU A 118 -7.48 4.01 10.80
C GLU A 118 -5.96 4.19 10.92
N GLU A 119 -5.54 5.02 11.87
CA GLU A 119 -4.14 5.28 12.22
C GLU A 119 -3.52 4.12 13.00
#